data_AF-A0A2J7PX75-F1
#
_entry.id   AF-A0A2J7PX75-F1
#
_cell.length_a   1.000
_cell.length_b   1.000
_cell.length_c   1.000
_cell.angle_alpha   90.00
_cell.angle_beta   90.00
_cell.angle_gamma   90.00
#
_symmetry.space_group_name_H-M   'P 1'
#
loop_
_entity.id
_entity.type
_entity.pdbx_description
1 polymer ?
#
loop_
_entity_poly.entity_id
_entity_poly.type
_entity_poly.pdbx_seq_one_letter_code
_entity_poly.pdbx_strand_id
1 'polypeptide(L)'
;MHCPWELRADIQMNSQEPISSPLSQTASDLEDIPFVPPAMSIEVISKENLELTMTKSCLDVLTNLGKAFQSAVKEGPKRPKSVSPYIVQNDTGLLVTLLLNKGPFQVQDAKEGEGVNQVVLQSGARVGLCLEKPEDLTVNILTSGTTSEKNKVTEKFLTVRVSEMKDCELELPVVRADKRYFSLNHRGESKDAWGLVSDVT
;
A
#
# COMPACT_ATOMS: atom_id res chain seq x y z
N MET A 1 65.25 10.88 -12.48
CA MET A 1 64.92 9.45 -12.49
C MET A 1 63.56 9.32 -13.15
N HIS A 2 63.45 8.49 -14.19
CA HIS A 2 62.19 8.21 -14.86
C HIS A 2 61.59 6.95 -14.24
N CYS A 3 60.46 7.09 -13.54
CA CYS A 3 59.70 5.92 -13.08
C CYS A 3 58.84 5.43 -14.25
N PRO A 4 58.87 4.13 -14.58
CA PRO A 4 57.97 3.57 -15.58
C PRO A 4 56.52 3.62 -15.07
N TRP A 5 55.57 3.85 -15.98
CA TRP A 5 54.14 3.84 -15.65
C TRP A 5 53.70 2.44 -15.19
N GLU A 6 52.78 2.40 -14.24
CA GLU A 6 52.19 1.17 -13.70
C GLU A 6 50.66 1.19 -13.86
N LEU A 7 50.12 0.05 -14.32
CA LEU A 7 48.70 -0.21 -14.40
C LEU A 7 48.41 -1.54 -13.73
N ARG A 8 47.47 -1.54 -12.79
CA ARG A 8 46.96 -2.74 -12.14
C ARG A 8 45.54 -3.00 -12.65
N ALA A 9 45.28 -4.21 -13.10
CA ALA A 9 43.95 -4.63 -13.53
C ALA A 9 43.61 -5.97 -12.83
N ASP A 10 42.55 -5.96 -12.04
CA ASP A 10 42.04 -7.13 -11.33
C ASP A 10 40.71 -7.53 -11.98
N ILE A 11 40.65 -8.76 -12.54
CA ILE A 11 39.48 -9.29 -13.24
C ILE A 11 38.94 -10.48 -12.45
N GLN A 12 37.70 -10.37 -11.99
CA GLN A 12 37.01 -11.42 -11.25
C GLN A 12 35.79 -11.89 -12.03
N MET A 13 35.72 -13.20 -12.30
CA MET A 13 34.53 -13.84 -12.86
C MET A 13 33.76 -14.49 -11.71
N ASN A 14 32.49 -14.14 -11.57
CA ASN A 14 31.63 -14.66 -10.50
C ASN A 14 30.82 -15.85 -11.02
N SER A 15 30.78 -16.93 -10.24
CA SER A 15 29.91 -18.08 -10.53
C SER A 15 28.45 -17.64 -10.51
N GLN A 16 27.76 -17.79 -11.63
CA GLN A 16 26.32 -17.53 -11.73
C GLN A 16 25.58 -18.84 -11.48
N GLU A 17 24.79 -18.91 -10.41
CA GLU A 17 23.79 -19.98 -10.28
C GLU A 17 22.69 -19.75 -11.33
N PRO A 18 22.06 -20.82 -11.88
CA PRO A 18 21.02 -20.69 -12.89
C PRO A 18 19.87 -19.83 -12.36
N ILE A 19 19.67 -18.70 -13.03
CA ILE A 19 18.71 -17.66 -12.67
C ILE A 19 17.31 -18.25 -12.78
N SER A 20 16.58 -18.36 -11.67
CA SER A 20 15.12 -18.48 -11.75
C SER A 20 14.61 -17.14 -12.30
N SER A 21 14.00 -17.18 -13.47
CA SER A 21 13.50 -16.00 -14.18
C SER A 21 12.66 -15.10 -13.26
N PRO A 22 12.86 -13.77 -13.28
CA PRO A 22 12.12 -12.82 -12.42
C PRO A 22 10.61 -12.78 -12.71
N LEU A 23 10.16 -13.45 -13.78
CA LEU A 23 8.74 -13.60 -14.12
C LEU A 23 7.98 -14.60 -13.22
N SER A 24 8.68 -15.37 -12.38
CA SER A 24 8.07 -16.34 -11.45
C SER A 24 7.82 -15.79 -10.04
N GLN A 25 8.19 -14.55 -9.75
CA GLN A 25 7.98 -13.96 -8.43
C GLN A 25 6.55 -13.41 -8.33
N THR A 26 5.69 -14.16 -7.63
CA THR A 26 4.41 -13.65 -7.13
C THR A 26 4.67 -12.55 -6.10
N ALA A 27 3.79 -11.53 -6.07
CA ALA A 27 3.92 -10.28 -5.31
C ALA A 27 4.11 -10.38 -3.77
N SER A 28 4.29 -11.58 -3.22
CA SER A 28 4.53 -11.84 -1.79
C SER A 28 6.02 -11.88 -1.41
N ASP A 29 6.96 -11.74 -2.37
CA ASP A 29 8.40 -11.95 -2.16
C ASP A 29 9.25 -10.69 -2.44
N LEU A 30 8.70 -9.50 -2.15
CA LEU A 30 9.30 -8.20 -2.48
C LEU A 30 10.28 -7.66 -1.43
N GLU A 31 10.50 -8.35 -0.30
CA GLU A 31 11.32 -7.84 0.81
C GLU A 31 12.81 -8.17 0.72
N ASP A 32 13.22 -9.16 -0.09
CA ASP A 32 14.63 -9.48 -0.31
C ASP A 32 14.85 -9.72 -1.82
N ILE A 33 15.25 -8.68 -2.55
CA ILE A 33 15.84 -8.88 -3.88
C ILE A 33 17.29 -9.32 -3.60
N PRO A 34 17.65 -10.61 -3.75
CA PRO A 34 19.03 -11.01 -3.51
C PRO A 34 19.94 -10.23 -4.47
N PHE A 35 20.89 -9.49 -3.90
CA PHE A 35 21.91 -8.78 -4.68
C PHE A 35 22.79 -9.83 -5.37
N VAL A 36 22.45 -10.17 -6.61
CA VAL A 36 23.25 -11.08 -7.41
C VAL A 36 24.52 -10.32 -7.83
N PRO A 37 25.72 -10.80 -7.46
CA PRO A 37 26.95 -10.15 -7.88
C PRO A 37 27.06 -10.20 -9.41
N PRO A 38 27.60 -9.14 -10.04
CA PRO A 38 27.72 -9.08 -11.50
C PRO A 38 28.56 -10.26 -12.00
N ALA A 39 28.20 -10.84 -13.15
CA ALA A 39 28.90 -12.01 -13.71
C ALA A 39 30.41 -11.81 -13.88
N MET A 40 30.84 -10.56 -14.07
CA MET A 40 32.23 -10.16 -14.14
C MET A 40 32.41 -8.81 -13.46
N SER A 41 33.49 -8.68 -12.68
CA SER A 41 33.98 -7.42 -12.14
C SER A 41 35.36 -7.14 -12.71
N ILE A 42 35.59 -5.91 -13.16
CA ILE A 42 36.88 -5.45 -13.69
C ILE A 42 37.26 -4.20 -12.91
N GLU A 43 38.34 -4.28 -12.16
CA GLU A 43 38.93 -3.15 -11.42
C GLU A 43 40.22 -2.73 -12.13
N VAL A 44 40.32 -1.44 -12.47
CA VAL A 44 41.49 -0.87 -13.16
C VAL A 44 42.00 0.31 -12.34
N ILE A 45 43.29 0.25 -11.94
CA ILE A 45 43.94 1.25 -11.10
C ILE A 45 45.21 1.74 -11.80
N SER A 46 45.32 3.05 -11.96
CA SER A 46 46.57 3.71 -12.36
C SER A 46 46.94 4.80 -11.36
N LYS A 47 48.24 4.94 -11.07
CA LYS A 47 48.79 6.00 -10.21
C LYS A 47 49.01 7.32 -10.97
N GLU A 48 48.89 7.27 -12.29
CA GLU A 48 49.14 8.38 -13.21
C GLU A 48 47.90 8.61 -14.11
N ASN A 49 47.89 9.70 -14.87
CA ASN A 49 46.79 9.99 -15.79
C ASN A 49 46.69 8.90 -16.85
N LEU A 50 45.53 8.24 -16.93
CA LEU A 50 45.26 7.18 -17.89
C LEU A 50 44.31 7.70 -18.98
N GLU A 51 44.79 7.72 -20.22
CA GLU A 51 43.95 7.98 -21.38
C GLU A 51 43.23 6.69 -21.79
N LEU A 52 41.90 6.67 -21.64
CA LEU A 52 41.07 5.52 -21.99
C LEU A 52 40.40 5.73 -23.35
N THR A 53 40.57 4.76 -24.24
CA THR A 53 39.80 4.69 -25.49
C THR A 53 38.65 3.71 -25.32
N MET A 54 37.43 4.17 -25.62
CA MET A 54 36.24 3.34 -25.59
C MET A 54 35.56 3.31 -26.96
N THR A 55 34.86 2.21 -27.24
CA THR A 55 34.08 2.09 -28.47
C THR A 55 32.84 2.99 -28.43
N LYS A 56 32.38 3.43 -29.60
CA LYS A 56 31.13 4.20 -29.73
C LYS A 56 29.95 3.46 -29.08
N SER A 57 29.86 2.15 -29.29
CA SER A 57 28.81 1.31 -28.70
C SER A 57 28.83 1.32 -27.17
N CYS A 58 30.00 1.36 -26.53
CA CYS A 58 30.11 1.50 -25.07
C CYS A 58 29.50 2.83 -24.59
N LEU A 59 29.83 3.93 -25.29
CA LEU A 59 29.28 5.25 -24.98
C LEU A 59 27.76 5.31 -25.19
N ASP A 60 27.25 4.66 -26.25
CA ASP A 60 25.81 4.58 -26.52
C ASP A 60 25.08 3.84 -25.38
N VAL A 61 25.65 2.74 -24.89
CA VAL A 61 25.11 1.98 -23.74
C VAL A 61 25.09 2.83 -22.47
N LEU A 62 26.20 3.49 -22.11
CA LEU A 62 26.27 4.37 -20.94
C LEU A 62 25.27 5.54 -21.03
N THR A 63 25.12 6.11 -22.22
CA THR A 63 24.17 7.21 -22.48
C THR A 63 22.72 6.74 -22.31
N ASN A 64 22.38 5.57 -22.84
CA ASN A 64 21.04 5.01 -22.71
C ASN A 64 20.70 4.66 -21.26
N LEU A 65 21.68 4.12 -20.51
CA LEU A 65 21.53 3.84 -19.09
C LEU A 65 21.26 5.14 -18.30
N GLY A 66 22.02 6.20 -18.57
CA GLY A 66 21.82 7.52 -17.96
C GLY A 66 20.42 8.09 -18.22
N LYS A 67 19.90 7.96 -19.46
CA LYS A 67 18.53 8.39 -19.80
C LYS A 67 17.47 7.60 -19.03
N ALA A 68 17.63 6.28 -18.92
CA ALA A 68 16.71 5.43 -18.18
C ALA A 68 16.65 5.82 -16.69
N PHE A 69 17.80 6.06 -16.06
CA PHE A 69 17.86 6.53 -14.68
C PHE A 69 17.22 7.91 -14.50
N GLN A 70 17.49 8.86 -15.40
CA GLN A 70 16.86 10.18 -15.34
C GLN A 70 15.33 10.11 -15.50
N SER A 71 14.83 9.22 -16.36
CA SER A 71 13.39 8.98 -16.51
C SER A 71 12.79 8.43 -15.22
N ALA A 72 13.43 7.45 -14.60
CA ALA A 72 12.98 6.83 -13.36
C ALA A 72 12.99 7.83 -12.18
N VAL A 73 14.02 8.67 -12.08
CA VAL A 73 14.11 9.72 -11.05
C VAL A 73 13.04 10.80 -11.25
N LYS A 74 12.75 11.18 -12.50
CA LYS A 74 11.71 12.18 -12.80
C LYS A 74 10.29 11.68 -12.55
N GLU A 75 10.02 10.41 -12.83
CA GLU A 75 8.69 9.84 -12.59
C GLU A 75 8.45 9.54 -11.10
N GLY A 76 9.51 9.41 -10.30
CA GLY A 76 9.43 8.95 -8.91
C GLY A 76 8.83 7.55 -8.80
N PRO A 77 8.81 6.93 -7.61
CA PRO A 77 7.95 5.77 -7.40
C PRO A 77 6.51 6.23 -7.64
N LYS A 78 5.92 5.79 -8.77
CA LYS A 78 4.48 5.95 -9.01
C LYS A 78 3.80 5.32 -7.80
N ARG A 79 3.24 6.16 -6.92
CA ARG A 79 2.46 5.67 -5.79
C ARG A 79 1.45 4.70 -6.40
N PRO A 80 1.37 3.45 -5.93
CA PRO A 80 0.34 2.53 -6.40
C PRO A 80 -0.98 3.29 -6.34
N LYS A 81 -1.80 3.21 -7.40
CA LYS A 81 -3.13 3.85 -7.46
C LYS A 81 -3.76 3.65 -6.09
N SER A 82 -3.98 4.75 -5.38
CA SER A 82 -4.33 4.77 -3.97
C SER A 82 -5.58 3.92 -3.77
N VAL A 83 -5.41 2.64 -3.41
CA VAL A 83 -6.53 1.80 -3.00
C VAL A 83 -6.87 2.32 -1.62
N SER A 84 -8.10 2.84 -1.48
CA SER A 84 -8.59 3.27 -0.18
C SER A 84 -8.43 2.12 0.82
N PRO A 85 -7.75 2.33 1.97
CA PRO A 85 -7.55 1.27 2.96
C PRO A 85 -8.86 0.66 3.46
N TYR A 86 -9.92 1.47 3.49
CA TYR A 86 -11.27 1.03 3.79
C TYR A 86 -12.20 1.41 2.63
N ILE A 87 -13.09 0.50 2.25
CA ILE A 87 -14.13 0.72 1.26
C ILE A 87 -15.46 0.32 1.90
N VAL A 88 -16.41 1.24 1.92
CA VAL A 88 -17.77 0.97 2.39
C VAL A 88 -18.68 0.91 1.17
N GLN A 89 -19.41 -0.19 1.03
CA GLN A 89 -20.40 -0.41 -0.02
C GLN A 89 -21.78 -0.61 0.61
N ASN A 90 -22.79 0.08 0.06
CA ASN A 90 -24.16 -0.04 0.53
C ASN A 90 -24.95 -0.96 -0.41
N ASP A 91 -25.20 -2.20 0.00
CA ASP A 91 -26.03 -3.16 -0.75
C ASP A 91 -27.42 -3.38 -0.11
N THR A 92 -27.86 -2.46 0.75
CA THR A 92 -29.07 -2.66 1.58
C THR A 92 -30.38 -2.38 0.82
N GLY A 93 -30.33 -1.79 -0.37
CA GLY A 93 -31.53 -1.28 -1.06
C GLY A 93 -32.06 0.03 -0.47
N LEU A 94 -31.56 0.47 0.68
CA LEU A 94 -31.98 1.68 1.40
C LEU A 94 -30.89 2.75 1.36
N LEU A 95 -31.25 3.98 1.72
CA LEU A 95 -30.29 5.07 1.83
C LEU A 95 -29.60 5.04 3.20
N VAL A 96 -28.28 4.85 3.19
CA VAL A 96 -27.45 4.70 4.41
C VAL A 96 -26.56 5.93 4.56
N THR A 97 -26.55 6.50 5.76
CA THR A 97 -25.71 7.65 6.12
C THR A 97 -24.58 7.18 7.03
N LEU A 98 -23.34 7.44 6.64
CA LEU A 98 -22.15 7.24 7.46
C LEU A 98 -21.92 8.51 8.30
N LEU A 99 -21.74 8.34 9.61
CA LEU A 99 -21.46 9.42 10.55
C LEU A 99 -19.95 9.44 10.86
N LEU A 100 -19.19 10.16 10.04
CA LEU A 100 -17.72 10.20 10.11
C LEU A 100 -17.22 10.98 11.33
N ASN A 101 -18.02 11.92 11.84
CA ASN A 101 -17.70 12.70 13.04
C ASN A 101 -17.69 11.91 14.36
N LYS A 102 -18.15 10.64 14.35
CA LYS A 102 -18.24 9.77 15.53
C LYS A 102 -17.13 8.71 15.60
N GLY A 103 -16.29 8.61 14.57
CA GLY A 103 -15.25 7.59 14.48
C GLY A 103 -13.95 8.14 13.88
N PRO A 104 -12.91 7.29 13.76
CA PRO A 104 -11.60 7.71 13.27
C PRO A 104 -11.52 7.79 11.73
N PHE A 105 -12.64 7.83 11.02
CA PHE A 105 -12.69 7.67 9.57
C PHE A 105 -12.95 8.99 8.84
N GLN A 106 -12.23 9.22 7.74
CA GLN A 106 -12.41 10.35 6.84
C GLN A 106 -12.50 9.86 5.38
N VAL A 107 -13.17 10.63 4.51
CA VAL A 107 -13.19 10.34 3.07
C VAL A 107 -11.80 10.56 2.46
N GLN A 108 -11.30 9.56 1.72
CA GLN A 108 -9.96 9.61 1.14
C GLN A 108 -9.74 10.79 0.19
N ASP A 109 -10.76 11.15 -0.60
CA ASP A 109 -10.71 12.22 -1.59
C ASP A 109 -11.11 13.60 -1.03
N ALA A 110 -11.32 13.71 0.30
CA ALA A 110 -11.58 15.00 0.92
C ALA A 110 -10.34 15.89 0.84
N LYS A 111 -10.52 17.16 0.46
CA LYS A 111 -9.43 18.14 0.44
C LYS A 111 -8.95 18.36 1.88
N GLU A 112 -7.63 18.46 2.07
CA GLU A 112 -7.04 18.81 3.37
C GLU A 112 -7.70 20.08 3.93
N GLY A 113 -8.38 19.95 5.08
CA GLY A 113 -9.09 21.05 5.75
C GLY A 113 -10.62 21.08 5.56
N GLU A 114 -11.19 20.27 4.65
CA GLU A 114 -12.64 20.14 4.49
C GLU A 114 -13.13 18.90 5.25
N GLY A 115 -13.46 19.09 6.54
CA GLY A 115 -13.96 18.02 7.40
C GLY A 115 -15.35 17.54 6.96
N VAL A 116 -15.39 16.43 6.21
CA VAL A 116 -16.65 15.79 5.82
C VAL A 116 -17.22 15.05 7.03
N ASN A 117 -18.27 15.60 7.64
CA ASN A 117 -18.87 15.03 8.84
C ASN A 117 -19.74 13.79 8.56
N GLN A 118 -20.38 13.74 7.39
CA GLN A 118 -21.32 12.69 7.02
C GLN A 118 -21.27 12.38 5.53
N VAL A 119 -21.50 11.12 5.18
CA VAL A 119 -21.59 10.65 3.79
C VAL A 119 -22.89 9.90 3.60
N VAL A 120 -23.65 10.27 2.57
CA VAL A 120 -24.89 9.58 2.22
C VAL A 120 -24.62 8.62 1.05
N LEU A 121 -24.86 7.33 1.27
CA LEU A 121 -24.70 6.27 0.27
C LEU A 121 -26.06 5.78 -0.20
N GLN A 122 -26.30 5.87 -1.51
CA GLN A 122 -27.39 5.17 -2.17
C GLN A 122 -27.09 3.67 -2.30
N SER A 123 -28.11 2.85 -2.56
CA SER A 123 -27.91 1.43 -2.83
C SER A 123 -27.01 1.25 -4.06
N GLY A 124 -26.01 0.37 -3.95
CA GLY A 124 -24.96 0.13 -4.94
C GLY A 124 -23.82 1.16 -4.93
N ALA A 125 -23.91 2.23 -4.12
CA ALA A 125 -22.84 3.21 -4.01
C ALA A 125 -21.70 2.70 -3.11
N ARG A 126 -20.48 3.17 -3.40
CA ARG A 126 -19.28 2.88 -2.62
C ARG A 126 -18.52 4.16 -2.29
N VAL A 127 -17.83 4.17 -1.16
CA VAL A 127 -16.93 5.27 -0.77
C VAL A 127 -15.63 4.72 -0.17
N GLY A 128 -14.52 5.36 -0.53
CA GLY A 128 -13.22 5.10 0.06
C GLY A 128 -13.02 5.94 1.33
N LEU A 129 -12.68 5.27 2.43
CA LEU A 129 -12.32 5.91 3.69
C LEU A 129 -10.84 5.66 4.04
N CYS A 130 -10.22 6.64 4.68
CA CYS A 130 -8.95 6.57 5.37
C CYS A 130 -9.14 6.89 6.85
N LEU A 131 -8.09 6.71 7.65
CA LEU A 131 -8.11 7.13 9.05
C LEU A 131 -7.69 8.60 9.14
N GLU A 132 -8.38 9.38 9.97
CA GLU A 132 -8.11 10.80 10.14
C GLU A 132 -6.70 11.04 10.73
N LYS A 133 -6.25 10.17 11.63
CA LYS A 133 -4.95 10.31 12.28
C LYS A 133 -4.03 9.14 11.98
N PRO A 134 -2.72 9.39 11.79
CA PRO A 134 -1.73 8.35 11.53
C PRO A 134 -1.49 7.43 12.74
N GLU A 135 -1.79 7.88 13.96
CA GLU A 135 -1.72 7.04 15.17
C GLU A 135 -2.73 5.89 15.15
N ASP A 136 -3.85 6.07 14.46
CA ASP A 136 -4.84 5.02 14.25
C ASP A 136 -4.40 4.01 13.18
N LEU A 137 -3.37 4.28 12.36
CA LEU A 137 -2.82 3.33 11.37
C LEU A 137 -2.05 2.17 12.01
N THR A 138 -2.04 2.04 13.34
CA THR A 138 -1.54 0.87 14.05
C THR A 138 -2.48 -0.34 13.85
N VAL A 139 -2.67 -0.73 12.59
CA VAL A 139 -3.05 -2.09 12.24
C VAL A 139 -1.84 -2.92 12.61
N ASN A 140 -1.90 -3.56 13.78
CA ASN A 140 -1.03 -4.68 14.07
C ASN A 140 -1.33 -5.73 13.01
N ILE A 141 -0.56 -5.73 11.92
CA ILE A 141 -0.41 -6.88 11.06
C ILE A 141 -0.08 -8.01 12.05
N LEU A 142 -1.00 -8.96 12.19
CA LEU A 142 -0.79 -10.14 13.01
C LEU A 142 0.33 -10.94 12.34
N THR A 143 1.58 -10.55 12.62
CA THR A 143 2.71 -11.43 12.43
C THR A 143 2.46 -12.62 13.34
N SER A 144 2.14 -13.73 12.71
CA SER A 144 1.90 -14.99 13.39
C SER A 144 3.10 -15.30 14.28
N GLY A 145 2.89 -15.35 15.59
CA GLY A 145 3.88 -15.78 16.56
C GLY A 145 4.56 -14.64 17.32
N THR A 146 3.93 -14.17 18.39
CA THR A 146 4.52 -14.11 19.75
C THR A 146 3.53 -13.41 20.69
N THR A 147 3.17 -14.11 21.76
CA THR A 147 2.42 -13.55 22.88
C THR A 147 3.29 -12.51 23.60
N SER A 148 3.17 -11.24 23.21
CA SER A 148 3.69 -10.13 23.99
C SER A 148 2.52 -9.23 24.41
N GLU A 149 2.43 -8.97 25.72
CA GLU A 149 1.35 -8.25 26.42
C GLU A 149 1.19 -6.76 26.01
N LYS A 150 1.73 -6.35 24.86
CA LYS A 150 1.66 -4.98 24.32
C LYS A 150 0.77 -4.84 23.07
N ASN A 151 0.20 -5.93 22.54
CA ASN A 151 -0.72 -5.87 21.41
C ASN A 151 -2.16 -5.54 21.85
N LYS A 152 -2.40 -4.30 22.29
CA LYS A 152 -3.76 -3.82 22.53
C LYS A 152 -4.38 -3.44 21.19
N VAL A 153 -5.09 -4.39 20.57
CA VAL A 153 -5.88 -4.12 19.37
C VAL A 153 -6.97 -3.10 19.75
N THR A 154 -6.86 -1.87 19.24
CA THR A 154 -7.88 -0.85 19.43
C THR A 154 -9.04 -1.16 18.49
N GLU A 155 -10.21 -1.48 19.06
CA GLU A 155 -11.42 -1.67 18.27
C GLU A 155 -11.81 -0.35 17.59
N LYS A 156 -12.09 -0.43 16.29
CA LYS A 156 -12.55 0.70 15.48
C LYS A 156 -13.97 0.42 15.02
N PHE A 157 -14.81 1.43 15.18
CA PHE A 157 -16.22 1.35 14.84
C PHE A 157 -16.56 2.40 13.80
N LEU A 158 -17.34 2.01 12.79
CA LEU A 158 -17.96 2.89 11.83
C LEU A 158 -19.44 3.08 12.22
N THR A 159 -19.83 4.30 12.55
CA THR A 159 -21.22 4.60 12.90
C THR A 159 -22.04 4.85 11.63
N VAL A 160 -23.15 4.13 11.48
CA VAL A 160 -24.05 4.23 10.34
C VAL A 160 -25.50 4.44 10.78
N ARG A 161 -26.30 5.06 9.92
CA ARG A 161 -27.73 5.29 10.13
C ARG A 161 -28.49 4.99 8.84
N VAL A 162 -29.62 4.30 8.94
CA VAL A 162 -30.56 4.14 7.83
C VAL A 162 -31.52 5.33 7.81
N SER A 163 -31.60 6.06 6.70
CA SER A 163 -32.32 7.33 6.66
C SER A 163 -33.84 7.21 6.81
N GLU A 164 -34.42 6.09 6.39
CA GLU A 164 -35.86 5.81 6.54
C GLU A 164 -36.25 5.53 7.99
N MET A 165 -35.28 5.21 8.85
CA MET A 165 -35.51 4.89 10.25
C MET A 165 -35.12 6.07 11.14
N LYS A 166 -36.06 6.50 11.99
CA LYS A 166 -35.78 7.56 12.98
C LYS A 166 -34.94 6.97 14.12
N ASP A 167 -33.86 7.68 14.44
CA ASP A 167 -33.05 7.52 15.66
C ASP A 167 -32.38 6.16 15.89
N CYS A 168 -32.06 5.42 14.83
CA CYS A 168 -31.26 4.19 14.92
C CYS A 168 -29.88 4.40 14.31
N GLU A 169 -28.89 4.56 15.19
CA GLU A 169 -27.47 4.55 14.84
C GLU A 169 -26.88 3.19 15.21
N LEU A 170 -26.05 2.64 14.32
CA LEU A 170 -25.40 1.35 14.50
C LEU A 170 -23.89 1.53 14.43
N GLU A 171 -23.17 0.90 15.34
CA GLU A 171 -21.71 0.87 15.35
C GLU A 171 -21.23 -0.44 14.76
N LEU A 172 -20.57 -0.35 13.60
CA LEU A 172 -20.06 -1.51 12.87
C LEU A 172 -18.56 -1.69 13.20
N PRO A 173 -18.14 -2.81 13.82
CA PRO A 173 -16.72 -3.07 14.05
C PRO A 173 -16.02 -3.33 12.71
N VAL A 174 -14.86 -2.71 12.49
CA VAL A 174 -14.12 -2.80 11.20
C VAL A 174 -12.82 -3.60 11.31
N VAL A 175 -12.42 -3.98 12.53
CA VAL A 175 -11.08 -4.55 12.81
C VAL A 175 -11.00 -6.05 12.53
N ARG A 176 -12.14 -6.75 12.50
CA ARG A 176 -12.18 -8.20 12.29
C ARG A 176 -13.05 -8.49 11.08
N ALA A 177 -12.60 -9.41 10.23
CA ALA A 177 -13.42 -9.94 9.17
C ALA A 177 -14.56 -10.76 9.80
N ASP A 178 -15.76 -10.20 9.79
CA ASP A 178 -16.96 -10.82 10.35
C ASP A 178 -18.21 -10.48 9.53
N LYS A 179 -19.20 -11.37 9.59
CA LYS A 179 -20.56 -11.12 9.12
C LYS A 179 -21.47 -11.05 10.33
N ARG A 180 -22.17 -9.94 10.52
CA ARG A 180 -22.99 -9.71 11.72
C ARG A 180 -24.31 -9.04 11.43
N TYR A 181 -25.36 -9.55 12.06
CA TYR A 181 -26.71 -8.97 12.03
C TYR A 181 -26.87 -7.92 13.14
N PHE A 182 -27.44 -6.76 12.78
CA PHE A 182 -27.76 -5.65 13.67
C PHE A 182 -29.26 -5.33 13.56
N SER A 183 -30.00 -5.49 14.67
CA SER A 183 -31.41 -5.12 14.74
C SER A 183 -31.56 -3.61 14.63
N LEU A 184 -32.45 -3.15 13.74
CA LEU A 184 -32.76 -1.74 13.59
C LEU A 184 -33.89 -1.28 14.52
N ASN A 185 -34.42 -2.17 15.38
CA ASN A 185 -35.54 -1.91 16.30
C ASN A 185 -36.75 -1.21 15.65
N HIS A 186 -36.84 -1.29 14.32
CA HIS A 186 -37.93 -0.79 13.52
C HIS A 186 -38.89 -1.95 13.27
N ARG A 187 -40.17 -1.67 13.50
CA ARG A 187 -41.25 -2.61 13.25
C ARG A 187 -42.06 -2.09 12.07
N GLY A 188 -41.99 -2.79 10.95
CA GLY A 188 -42.81 -2.46 9.78
C GLY A 188 -44.30 -2.65 10.05
N GLU A 189 -45.15 -2.26 9.09
CA GLU A 189 -46.61 -2.42 9.16
C GLU A 189 -47.04 -3.88 9.42
N SER A 190 -46.24 -4.85 8.96
CA SER A 190 -46.41 -6.29 9.16
C SER A 190 -45.97 -6.83 10.53
N LYS A 191 -45.45 -5.98 11.43
CA LYS A 191 -44.77 -6.34 12.69
C LYS A 191 -43.42 -7.07 12.53
N ASP A 192 -42.88 -7.14 11.31
CA ASP A 192 -41.57 -7.75 11.06
C ASP A 192 -40.43 -6.94 11.69
N ALA A 193 -39.44 -7.65 12.21
CA ALA A 193 -38.22 -7.06 12.73
C ALA A 193 -37.23 -6.83 11.60
N TRP A 194 -36.77 -5.60 11.44
CA TRP A 194 -35.79 -5.24 10.42
C TRP A 194 -34.39 -5.18 11.00
N GLY A 195 -33.39 -5.49 10.19
CA GLY A 195 -31.99 -5.38 10.57
C GLY A 195 -31.05 -5.25 9.39
N LEU A 196 -29.82 -4.82 9.67
CA LEU A 196 -28.73 -4.78 8.69
C LEU A 196 -27.79 -5.96 8.89
N VAL A 197 -27.19 -6.41 7.80
CA VAL A 197 -26.05 -7.32 7.84
C VAL A 197 -24.81 -6.51 7.47
N SER A 198 -23.85 -6.45 8.39
CA SER A 198 -22.50 -5.99 8.10
C SER A 198 -21.66 -7.16 7.63
N ASP A 199 -20.83 -6.93 6.63
CA ASP A 199 -19.89 -7.89 6.07
C ASP A 199 -18.53 -7.22 5.94
N VAL A 200 -17.59 -7.62 6.79
CA VAL A 200 -16.23 -7.12 6.82
C VAL A 200 -15.31 -8.21 6.30
N THR A 201 -14.50 -7.89 5.29
CA THR A 201 -13.62 -8.84 4.58
C THR A 201 -12.19 -8.36 4.55
#